data_AF-A0A4R1HDS2-F1
#
_entry.id   AF-A0A4R1HDS2-F1
#
_cell.length_a   1.000
_cell.length_b   1.000
_cell.length_c   1.000
_cell.angle_alpha   90.00
_cell.angle_beta   90.00
_cell.angle_gamma   90.00
#
_symmetry.space_group_name_H-M   'P 1'
#
loop_
_entity.id
_entity.type
_entity.pdbx_description
1 polymer ?
#
loop_
_entity_poly.entity_id
_entity_poly.type
_entity_poly.pdbx_seq_one_letter_code
_entity_poly.pdbx_strand_id
1 'polypeptide(L)'
;MSHVRGAPCHPQTQGKIERWHQTLKNRILLENYFLPGDLEAQIKAFVEHYNHQRYHESLANVTPADVYFGRAPAIIKQREKIKRQTIEHRRLQHRKLAA
;
A
#
# COMPACT_ATOMS: atom_id res chain seq x y z
N MET A 1 -14.52 16.31 14.86
CA MET A 1 -13.05 16.55 14.80
C MET A 1 -12.80 18.04 14.85
N SER A 2 -11.85 18.49 15.65
CA SER A 2 -11.39 19.89 15.66
C SER A 2 -10.41 20.12 14.49
N HIS A 3 -10.46 21.30 13.90
CA HIS A 3 -9.55 21.68 12.83
C HIS A 3 -8.18 22.07 13.41
N VAL A 4 -7.11 21.45 12.92
CA VAL A 4 -5.72 21.71 13.37
C VAL A 4 -4.91 22.25 12.19
N ARG A 5 -4.12 23.30 12.42
CA ARG A 5 -3.23 23.91 11.42
C ARG A 5 -1.78 23.60 11.76
N GLY A 6 -0.95 23.40 10.73
CA GLY A 6 0.50 23.34 10.90
C GLY A 6 1.10 24.73 11.16
N ALA A 7 2.33 24.76 11.68
CA ALA A 7 3.04 26.01 11.84
C ALA A 7 3.36 26.65 10.47
N PRO A 8 3.29 27.98 10.34
CA PRO A 8 3.72 28.67 9.13
C PRO A 8 5.14 28.28 8.73
N CYS A 9 5.39 28.12 7.42
CA CYS A 9 6.70 27.78 6.85
C CYS A 9 7.33 26.47 7.39
N HIS A 10 6.52 25.56 7.95
CA HIS A 10 6.97 24.28 8.50
C HIS A 10 6.28 23.08 7.79
N PRO A 11 6.70 22.73 6.57
CA PRO A 11 6.02 21.75 5.71
C PRO A 11 6.01 20.33 6.29
N GLN A 12 6.95 19.99 7.18
CA GLN A 12 7.08 18.66 7.78
C GLN A 12 5.79 18.22 8.51
N THR A 13 4.98 19.16 8.99
CA THR A 13 3.69 18.86 9.62
C THR A 13 2.68 18.26 8.63
N GLN A 14 2.80 18.58 7.34
CA GLN A 14 1.96 18.06 6.24
C GLN A 14 2.71 17.04 5.36
N GLY A 15 3.88 16.57 5.81
CA GLY A 15 4.77 15.73 5.00
C GLY A 15 4.13 14.44 4.48
N LYS A 16 3.15 13.87 5.19
CA LYS A 16 2.42 12.66 4.73
C LYS A 16 1.67 12.92 3.42
N ILE A 17 0.89 14.01 3.34
CA ILE A 17 0.12 14.34 2.14
C ILE A 17 1.04 14.87 1.03
N GLU A 18 2.07 15.63 1.38
CA GLU A 18 3.08 16.11 0.42
C GLU A 18 3.83 14.94 -0.24
N ARG A 19 4.25 13.94 0.55
CA ARG A 19 4.89 12.72 0.01
C ARG A 19 3.94 11.92 -0.87
N TRP A 20 2.65 11.86 -0.52
CA TRP A 20 1.63 11.25 -1.35
C TRP A 20 1.48 11.97 -2.70
N HIS A 21 1.41 13.31 -2.70
CA HIS A 21 1.37 14.10 -3.93
C HIS A 21 2.58 13.84 -4.83
N GLN A 22 3.78 13.73 -4.27
CA GLN A 22 4.97 13.38 -5.04
C GLN A 22 4.83 12.00 -5.69
N THR A 23 4.30 11.02 -4.97
CA THR A 23 4.08 9.67 -5.49
C THR A 23 3.09 9.66 -6.66
N LEU A 24 1.99 10.42 -6.56
CA LEU A 24 1.03 10.63 -7.64
C LEU A 24 1.69 11.27 -8.86
N LYS A 25 2.38 12.41 -8.67
CA LYS A 25 3.03 13.17 -9.74
C LYS A 25 4.08 12.35 -10.48
N ASN A 26 4.89 11.57 -9.76
CA ASN A 26 5.92 10.70 -10.35
C ASN A 26 5.34 9.63 -11.30
N ARG A 27 4.04 9.35 -11.24
CA ARG A 27 3.37 8.40 -12.14
C ARG A 27 2.52 9.09 -13.20
N ILE A 28 1.74 10.10 -12.82
CA ILE A 28 0.84 10.81 -13.72
C ILE A 28 1.62 11.64 -14.75
N LEU A 29 2.71 12.29 -14.36
CA LEU A 29 3.47 13.16 -15.27
C LEU A 29 4.37 12.38 -16.26
N LEU A 30 4.28 11.05 -16.30
CA LEU A 30 4.98 10.23 -17.30
C LEU A 30 4.30 10.26 -18.66
N GLU A 31 3.01 10.58 -18.71
CA GLU A 31 2.20 10.60 -19.92
C GLU A 31 1.76 12.04 -20.26
N ASN A 32 1.46 12.27 -21.53
CA ASN A 32 0.85 13.53 -22.00
C ASN A 32 -0.67 13.40 -22.05
N TYR A 33 -1.37 14.33 -21.41
CA TYR A 33 -2.84 14.38 -21.40
C TYR A 33 -3.34 15.54 -22.26
N PHE A 34 -4.00 15.20 -23.36
CA PHE A 34 -4.54 16.20 -24.30
C PHE A 34 -5.96 16.65 -23.90
N LEU A 35 -6.69 15.83 -23.14
CA LEU A 35 -8.03 16.12 -22.65
C LEU A 35 -8.04 16.08 -21.11
N PRO A 36 -8.74 17.02 -20.45
CA PRO A 36 -8.88 16.99 -18.99
C PRO A 36 -9.50 15.70 -18.45
N GLY A 37 -10.48 15.13 -19.16
CA GLY A 37 -11.15 13.89 -18.76
C GLY A 37 -10.19 12.69 -18.70
N ASP A 38 -9.17 12.65 -19.56
CA ASP A 38 -8.18 11.58 -19.55
C ASP A 38 -7.29 11.68 -18.31
N LEU A 39 -6.89 12.90 -17.95
CA LEU A 39 -6.12 13.14 -16.72
C LEU A 39 -6.93 12.75 -15.47
N GLU A 40 -8.21 13.10 -15.41
CA GLU A 40 -9.10 12.71 -14.31
C GLU A 40 -9.22 11.18 -14.19
N ALA A 41 -9.41 10.49 -15.31
CA ALA A 41 -9.50 9.03 -15.35
C ALA A 41 -8.20 8.37 -14.85
N GLN A 42 -7.04 8.92 -15.22
CA GLN A 42 -5.73 8.40 -14.80
C GLN A 42 -5.45 8.67 -13.33
N ILE A 43 -5.84 9.84 -12.80
CA ILE A 43 -5.77 10.12 -11.37
C ILE A 43 -6.65 9.12 -10.60
N LYS A 44 -7.89 8.87 -11.06
CA LYS A 44 -8.79 7.90 -10.42
C LYS A 44 -8.21 6.49 -10.43
N ALA A 45 -7.66 6.05 -11.56
CA ALA A 45 -7.00 4.75 -11.68
C ALA A 45 -5.78 4.63 -10.75
N PHE A 46 -4.98 5.69 -10.62
CA PHE A 46 -3.87 5.73 -9.68
C PHE A 46 -4.35 5.59 -8.23
N VAL A 47 -5.36 6.35 -7.83
CA VAL A 47 -5.91 6.32 -6.45
C VAL A 47 -6.44 4.93 -6.12
N GLU A 48 -7.20 4.33 -7.05
CA GLU A 48 -7.73 2.97 -6.89
C GLU A 48 -6.60 1.96 -6.68
N HIS A 49 -5.59 1.99 -7.56
CA HIS A 49 -4.44 1.10 -7.46
C HIS A 49 -3.67 1.31 -6.14
N TYR A 50 -3.39 2.57 -5.78
CA TYR A 50 -2.61 2.91 -4.59
C TYR A 50 -3.28 2.43 -3.30
N ASN A 51 -4.60 2.58 -3.21
CA ASN A 51 -5.38 2.28 -2.01
C ASN A 51 -5.78 0.81 -1.89
N HIS A 52 -6.13 0.15 -3.01
CA HIS A 52 -6.77 -1.16 -2.99
C HIS A 52 -5.92 -2.31 -3.53
N GLN A 53 -4.84 -2.03 -4.27
CA GLN A 53 -4.07 -3.07 -4.96
C GLN A 53 -2.59 -3.06 -4.58
N ARG A 54 -2.01 -1.89 -4.39
CA ARG A 54 -0.59 -1.74 -4.05
C ARG A 54 -0.34 -2.17 -2.61
N TYR A 55 0.59 -3.09 -2.43
CA TYR A 55 1.13 -3.42 -1.10
C TYR A 55 2.15 -2.38 -0.65
N HIS A 56 2.12 -2.04 0.64
CA HIS A 56 3.05 -1.08 1.24
C HIS A 56 3.86 -1.78 2.33
N GLU A 57 5.18 -1.73 2.21
CA GLU A 57 6.10 -2.41 3.12
C GLU A 57 5.96 -1.92 4.57
N SER A 58 5.78 -0.60 4.75
CA SER A 58 5.53 0.01 6.06
C SER A 58 4.23 -0.46 6.72
N LEU A 59 3.32 -1.09 5.96
CA LEU A 59 2.07 -1.68 6.41
C LEU A 59 2.13 -3.21 6.42
N ALA A 60 3.32 -3.80 6.56
CA ALA A 60 3.53 -5.26 6.50
C ALA A 60 3.00 -5.88 5.19
N ASN A 61 3.15 -5.16 4.08
CA ASN A 61 2.63 -5.54 2.76
C ASN A 61 1.11 -5.74 2.75
N VAL A 62 0.38 -4.92 3.48
CA VAL A 62 -1.08 -4.79 3.41
C VAL A 62 -1.43 -3.52 2.62
N THR A 63 -2.63 -3.47 2.05
CA THR A 63 -3.09 -2.29 1.29
C THR A 63 -3.56 -1.18 2.25
N PRO A 64 -3.48 0.11 1.85
CA PRO A 64 -3.95 1.21 2.70
C PRO A 64 -5.44 1.08 3.05
N ALA A 65 -6.27 0.62 2.11
CA ALA A 65 -7.68 0.39 2.36
C ALA A 65 -7.91 -0.68 3.42
N ASP A 66 -7.17 -1.80 3.39
CA ASP A 66 -7.28 -2.84 4.40
C ASP A 66 -6.88 -2.37 5.80
N VAL A 67 -5.90 -1.47 5.89
CA VAL A 67 -5.54 -0.83 7.16
C VAL A 67 -6.65 0.10 7.62
N TYR A 68 -7.15 0.96 6.73
CA TYR A 68 -8.22 1.92 7.04
C TYR A 68 -9.50 1.24 7.54
N PHE A 69 -9.91 0.14 6.89
CA PHE A 69 -11.08 -0.65 7.27
C PHE A 69 -10.80 -1.69 8.38
N GLY A 70 -9.61 -1.69 9.00
CA GLY A 70 -9.29 -2.57 10.13
C GLY A 70 -9.11 -4.05 9.80
N ARG A 71 -8.94 -4.41 8.52
CA ARG A 71 -8.77 -5.80 8.05
C ARG A 71 -7.33 -6.31 8.19
N ALA A 72 -6.37 -5.42 8.37
CA ALA A 72 -4.94 -5.76 8.40
C ALA A 72 -4.55 -6.86 9.42
N PRO A 73 -5.03 -6.84 10.68
CA PRO A 73 -4.65 -7.87 11.66
C PRO A 73 -5.06 -9.29 11.24
N ALA A 74 -6.25 -9.43 10.64
CA ALA A 74 -6.75 -10.71 10.16
C ALA A 74 -5.91 -11.24 8.98
N ILE A 75 -5.55 -10.36 8.04
CA ILE A 75 -4.70 -10.69 6.89
C ILE A 75 -3.32 -11.16 7.36
N ILE A 76 -2.70 -10.44 8.29
CA ILE A 76 -1.37 -10.76 8.80
C ILE A 76 -1.39 -12.12 9.51
N LYS A 77 -2.36 -12.36 10.40
CA LYS A 77 -2.51 -13.63 11.12
C LYS A 77 -2.69 -14.81 10.17
N GLN A 78 -3.48 -14.63 9.10
CA GLN A 78 -3.68 -15.67 8.09
C GLN A 78 -2.37 -15.98 7.34
N ARG A 79 -1.59 -14.95 6.98
CA ARG A 79 -0.30 -15.12 6.30
C ARG A 79 0.72 -15.86 7.17
N GLU A 80 0.77 -15.56 8.46
CA GLU A 80 1.64 -16.26 9.42
C GLU A 80 1.32 -17.75 9.51
N LYS A 81 0.03 -18.09 9.57
CA LYS A 81 -0.42 -19.49 9.59
C LYS A 81 0.01 -20.24 8.31
N ILE A 82 -0.23 -19.66 7.14
CA ILE A 82 0.15 -20.24 5.85
C ILE A 82 1.67 -20.43 5.79
N LYS A 83 2.45 -19.43 6.21
CA LYS A 83 3.92 -19.48 6.22
C LYS A 83 4.41 -20.64 7.09
N ARG A 84 3.86 -20.81 8.29
CA ARG A 84 4.22 -21.91 9.20
C ARG A 84 3.93 -23.27 8.57
N GLN A 85 2.71 -23.47 8.06
CA GLN A 85 2.31 -24.72 7.40
C GLN A 85 3.21 -25.06 6.21
N THR A 86 3.58 -24.04 5.42
CA THR A 86 4.47 -24.20 4.26
C THR A 86 5.87 -24.66 4.68
N ILE A 87 6.42 -24.10 5.75
CA ILE A 87 7.74 -24.50 6.28
C ILE A 87 7.70 -25.93 6.83
N GLU A 88 6.66 -26.30 7.58
CA GLU A 88 6.47 -27.66 8.11
C GLU A 88 6.39 -28.69 6.98
N HIS A 89 5.61 -28.40 5.92
CA HIS A 89 5.48 -29.27 4.75
C HIS A 89 6.83 -29.47 4.04
N ARG A 90 7.58 -28.38 3.78
CA ARG A 90 8.91 -28.48 3.15
C ARG A 90 9.87 -29.33 3.97
N ARG A 91 9.88 -29.17 5.30
CA ARG A 91 10.73 -29.99 6.19
C ARG A 91 10.41 -31.48 6.08
N LEU A 92 9.12 -31.83 5.99
CA LEU A 92 8.68 -33.22 5.84
C LEU A 92 9.10 -33.81 4.49
N GLN A 93 8.96 -33.05 3.39
CA GLN A 93 9.42 -33.48 2.07
C GLN A 93 10.94 -33.72 2.05
N HIS A 94 11.73 -32.81 2.61
CA HIS A 94 13.19 -32.98 2.69
C HIS A 94 13.59 -34.23 3.48
N ARG A 95 12.93 -34.52 4.61
CA ARG A 95 13.20 -35.74 5.38
C ARG A 95 12.88 -37.02 4.60
N LYS A 96 11.80 -37.03 3.83
CA LYS A 96 11.43 -38.18 2.98
C LYS A 96 12.42 -38.43 1.84
N LEU A 97 13.03 -37.38 1.29
CA LEU A 97 14.03 -37.51 0.23
C LEU A 97 15.40 -37.97 0.74
N ALA A 98 15.68 -37.76 2.03
CA ALA A 98 16.94 -38.13 2.67
C ALA A 98 16.93 -39.55 3.29
N ALA A 99 15.78 -40.21 3.30
CA ALA A 99 15.59 -41.59 3.76
C ALA A 99 15.53 -42.54 2.57
#